data_AF-A0A950JLN6-F1
#
_entry.id   AF-A0A950JLN6-F1
#
_cell.length_a   1.000
_cell.length_b   1.000
_cell.length_c   1.000
_cell.angle_alpha   90.00
_cell.angle_beta   90.00
_cell.angle_gamma   90.00
#
_symmetry.space_group_name_H-M   'P 1'
#
loop_
_entity.id
_entity.type
_entity.pdbx_description
1 polymer ?
#
loop_
_entity_poly.entity_id
_entity_poly.type
_entity_poly.pdbx_seq_one_letter_code
_entity_poly.pdbx_strand_id
1 'polypeptide(L)'
;MLHRLSISVAAIALVASSGAFACTRILWNEGGPAVLVARTMDWPESTQPILTVLPRGLTHDGGKVGGEDLHDPNPEKWTSKYGSLVTTVYGLGAADGMNERGLAVHMLYLNAADFGQRDPKLPGVQAGLWGQYALDNAATVAEALDNLMKIQPIAIEAHGHKANVHLALEDAGGDSAIIEYIDGKPVV
;
A
#
# COMPACT_ATOMS: atom_id res chain seq x y z
N MET A 1 -51.88 43.95 -16.13
CA MET A 1 -51.03 43.21 -17.10
C MET A 1 -49.61 43.73 -16.92
N LEU A 2 -48.70 42.94 -16.31
CA LEU A 2 -47.24 43.04 -16.39
C LEU A 2 -46.67 41.99 -15.43
N HIS A 3 -46.52 40.77 -15.94
CA HIS A 3 -45.80 39.70 -15.26
C HIS A 3 -44.31 40.05 -15.19
N ARG A 4 -43.75 40.20 -13.99
CA ARG A 4 -42.31 40.29 -13.78
C ARG A 4 -41.72 38.89 -13.78
N LEU A 5 -41.13 38.50 -14.91
CA LEU A 5 -40.38 37.25 -15.06
C LEU A 5 -39.09 37.35 -14.23
N SER A 6 -39.00 36.61 -13.12
CA SER A 6 -37.79 36.52 -12.31
C SER A 6 -36.90 35.44 -12.90
N ILE A 7 -35.86 35.84 -13.64
CA ILE A 7 -34.84 34.92 -14.17
C ILE A 7 -33.92 34.54 -13.01
N SER A 8 -34.09 33.34 -12.47
CA SER A 8 -33.15 32.77 -11.51
C SER A 8 -31.92 32.27 -12.27
N VAL A 9 -30.82 33.00 -12.17
CA VAL A 9 -29.51 32.56 -12.69
C VAL A 9 -28.96 31.54 -11.71
N ALA A 10 -29.03 30.26 -12.07
CA ALA A 10 -28.36 29.19 -11.35
C ALA A 10 -26.84 29.35 -11.54
N ALA A 11 -26.13 29.78 -10.49
CA ALA A 11 -24.68 29.84 -10.49
C ALA A 11 -24.13 28.40 -10.53
N ILE A 12 -23.62 27.99 -11.69
CA ILE A 12 -22.83 26.77 -11.82
C ILE A 12 -21.49 27.05 -11.13
N ALA A 13 -21.31 26.53 -9.92
CA ALA A 13 -20.02 26.54 -9.27
C ALA A 13 -19.06 25.65 -10.07
N LEU A 14 -18.14 26.25 -10.82
CA LEU A 14 -16.99 25.55 -11.36
C LEU A 14 -16.16 25.07 -10.16
N VAL A 15 -16.30 23.80 -9.81
CA VAL A 15 -15.37 23.14 -8.90
C VAL A 15 -14.06 23.00 -9.68
N ALA A 16 -13.12 23.91 -9.43
CA ALA A 16 -11.76 23.76 -9.92
C ALA A 16 -11.16 22.55 -9.18
N SER A 17 -11.10 21.39 -9.85
CA SER A 17 -10.38 20.25 -9.31
C SER A 17 -8.89 20.56 -9.37
N SER A 18 -8.29 20.92 -8.24
CA SER A 18 -6.84 20.84 -8.09
C SER A 18 -6.43 19.38 -8.33
N GLY A 19 -5.69 19.11 -9.41
CA GLY A 19 -5.12 17.79 -9.64
C GLY A 19 -4.20 17.44 -8.46
N ALA A 20 -4.54 16.39 -7.73
CA ALA A 20 -3.62 15.80 -6.76
C ALA A 20 -2.70 14.85 -7.54
N PHE A 21 -1.40 15.12 -7.53
CA PHE A 21 -0.39 14.20 -8.06
C PHE A 21 -0.05 13.17 -6.98
N ALA A 22 -1.02 12.32 -6.66
CA ALA A 22 -0.90 11.29 -5.65
C ALA A 22 -1.61 10.03 -6.13
N CYS A 23 -1.02 8.89 -5.83
CA CYS A 23 -1.64 7.60 -6.08
C CYS A 23 -3.07 7.60 -5.52
N THR A 24 -4.01 7.05 -6.27
CA THR A 24 -5.42 6.93 -5.84
C THR A 24 -5.83 5.47 -5.90
N ARG A 25 -6.54 4.98 -4.87
CA ARG A 25 -7.17 3.65 -4.86
C ARG A 25 -8.68 3.80 -4.75
N ILE A 26 -9.42 3.00 -5.51
CA ILE A 26 -10.87 2.84 -5.36
C ILE A 26 -11.20 1.36 -5.16
N LEU A 27 -12.13 1.09 -4.25
CA LEU A 27 -12.68 -0.22 -3.97
C LEU A 27 -14.17 -0.23 -4.28
N TRP A 28 -14.61 -1.24 -5.02
CA TRP A 28 -16.01 -1.56 -5.23
C TRP A 28 -16.28 -2.97 -4.70
N ASN A 29 -16.89 -3.06 -3.53
CA ASN A 29 -17.11 -4.30 -2.78
C ASN A 29 -18.60 -4.67 -2.58
N GLU A 30 -19.55 -3.90 -3.13
CA GLU A 30 -20.99 -4.13 -2.95
C GLU A 30 -21.76 -4.20 -4.27
N GLY A 31 -22.73 -5.11 -4.36
CA GLY A 31 -23.73 -5.15 -5.46
C GLY A 31 -23.19 -5.59 -6.83
N GLY A 32 -21.91 -5.92 -6.95
CA GLY A 32 -21.27 -6.42 -8.17
C GLY A 32 -21.00 -7.94 -8.16
N PRO A 33 -20.57 -8.50 -9.29
CA PRO A 33 -20.25 -9.94 -9.41
C PRO A 33 -18.94 -10.35 -8.72
N ALA A 34 -18.12 -9.38 -8.29
CA ALA A 34 -16.85 -9.59 -7.61
C ALA A 34 -16.48 -8.32 -6.81
N VAL A 35 -15.52 -8.46 -5.88
CA VAL A 35 -14.79 -7.33 -5.31
C VAL A 35 -13.82 -6.82 -6.35
N LEU A 36 -13.90 -5.53 -6.69
CA LEU A 36 -13.08 -4.90 -7.71
C LEU A 36 -12.29 -3.74 -7.09
N VAL A 37 -10.99 -3.72 -7.38
CA VAL A 37 -10.08 -2.66 -6.98
C VAL A 37 -9.43 -2.04 -8.20
N ALA A 38 -9.19 -0.73 -8.15
CA ALA A 38 -8.33 -0.05 -9.10
C ALA A 38 -7.43 0.94 -8.38
N ARG A 39 -6.20 1.09 -8.89
CA ARG A 39 -5.18 1.97 -8.32
C ARG A 39 -4.42 2.72 -9.42
N THR A 40 -4.18 4.01 -9.23
CA THR A 40 -3.27 4.80 -10.06
C THR A 40 -1.90 4.94 -9.39
N MET A 41 -0.83 4.79 -10.18
CA MET A 41 0.55 5.07 -9.75
C MET A 41 0.94 6.45 -10.28
N ASP A 42 0.95 7.44 -9.39
CA ASP A 42 1.41 8.78 -9.72
C ASP A 42 2.74 9.02 -9.02
N TRP A 43 3.82 9.07 -9.81
CA TRP A 43 5.21 9.17 -9.35
C TRP A 43 5.99 10.14 -10.25
N PRO A 44 6.96 10.92 -9.72
CA PRO A 44 7.67 11.94 -10.50
C PRO A 44 8.56 11.38 -11.62
N GLU A 45 8.85 10.08 -11.61
CA GLU A 45 9.64 9.40 -12.64
C GLU A 45 9.11 7.98 -12.91
N SER A 46 9.65 7.31 -13.93
CA SER A 46 9.30 5.92 -14.20
C SER A 46 9.76 5.03 -13.04
N THR A 47 8.83 4.27 -12.47
CA THR A 47 9.12 3.27 -11.45
C THR A 47 9.71 1.99 -12.01
N GLN A 48 9.90 1.89 -13.33
CA GLN A 48 10.31 0.67 -14.05
C GLN A 48 9.47 -0.55 -13.65
N PRO A 49 8.12 -0.46 -13.77
CA PRO A 49 7.24 -1.47 -13.23
C PRO A 49 7.34 -2.80 -13.99
N ILE A 50 7.48 -3.90 -13.25
CA ILE A 50 7.47 -5.25 -13.79
C ILE A 50 6.40 -6.07 -13.08
N LEU A 51 5.51 -6.68 -13.86
CA LEU A 51 4.61 -7.71 -13.36
C LEU A 51 5.40 -8.96 -13.03
N THR A 52 5.37 -9.35 -11.76
CA THR A 52 6.21 -10.42 -11.21
C THR A 52 5.34 -11.46 -10.52
N VAL A 53 5.50 -12.72 -10.90
CA VAL A 53 4.90 -13.86 -10.19
C VAL A 53 5.90 -14.35 -9.15
N LEU A 54 5.49 -14.35 -7.88
CA LEU A 54 6.27 -14.83 -6.76
C LEU A 54 5.64 -16.12 -6.25
N PRO A 55 6.31 -17.29 -6.38
CA PRO A 55 5.77 -18.55 -5.88
C PRO A 55 5.78 -18.64 -4.35
N ARG A 56 5.03 -19.61 -3.82
CA ARG A 56 5.14 -20.04 -2.41
C ARG A 56 6.56 -20.55 -2.12
N GLY A 57 6.97 -20.50 -0.86
CA GLY A 57 8.22 -21.08 -0.39
C GLY A 57 9.45 -20.20 -0.60
N LEU A 58 9.29 -18.95 -1.05
CA LEU A 58 10.39 -17.99 -1.13
C LEU A 58 10.77 -17.55 0.28
N THR A 59 12.07 -17.55 0.58
CA THR A 59 12.58 -17.06 1.86
C THR A 59 12.99 -15.60 1.73
N HIS A 60 12.57 -14.78 2.67
CA HIS A 60 12.85 -13.36 2.72
C HIS A 60 13.52 -12.98 4.04
N ASP A 61 14.33 -11.93 3.98
CA ASP A 61 14.93 -11.27 5.13
C ASP A 61 14.45 -9.83 5.13
N GLY A 62 13.66 -9.45 6.12
CA GLY A 62 13.04 -8.12 6.23
C GLY A 62 14.05 -7.00 6.33
N GLY A 63 15.31 -7.30 6.65
CA GLY A 63 16.43 -6.35 6.63
C GLY A 63 17.04 -6.17 5.25
N LYS A 64 16.58 -6.87 4.19
CA LYS A 64 17.23 -6.89 2.86
C LYS A 64 16.25 -6.72 1.70
N VAL A 65 16.42 -5.69 0.88
CA VAL A 65 15.63 -5.49 -0.35
C VAL A 65 16.53 -4.99 -1.48
N GLY A 66 16.36 -5.52 -2.69
CA GLY A 66 17.05 -5.00 -3.88
C GLY A 66 18.59 -4.96 -3.81
N GLY A 67 19.19 -5.82 -2.99
CA GLY A 67 20.64 -5.85 -2.77
C GLY A 67 21.14 -4.97 -1.62
N GLU A 68 20.30 -4.10 -1.06
CA GLU A 68 20.59 -3.32 0.15
C GLU A 68 20.33 -4.16 1.40
N ASP A 69 21.25 -4.12 2.35
CA ASP A 69 21.14 -4.75 3.67
C ASP A 69 21.26 -3.64 4.73
N LEU A 70 20.18 -3.41 5.48
CA LEU A 70 20.18 -2.39 6.54
C LEU A 70 20.98 -2.82 7.78
N HIS A 71 21.46 -4.07 7.82
CA HIS A 71 22.10 -4.68 8.98
C HIS A 71 21.24 -4.52 10.25
N ASP A 72 19.92 -4.68 10.09
CA ASP A 72 18.99 -4.60 11.19
C ASP A 72 19.35 -5.63 12.27
N PRO A 73 19.31 -5.27 13.57
CA PRO A 73 19.64 -6.19 14.65
C PRO A 73 18.58 -7.27 14.88
N ASN A 74 17.35 -7.08 14.39
CA ASN A 74 16.23 -8.00 14.55
C ASN A 74 15.30 -7.98 13.31
N PRO A 75 15.79 -8.41 12.13
CA PRO A 75 14.97 -8.44 10.94
C PRO A 75 14.00 -9.62 11.01
N GLU A 76 12.76 -9.39 10.61
CA GLU A 76 11.79 -10.46 10.42
C GLU A 76 12.25 -11.37 9.27
N LYS A 77 12.23 -12.68 9.47
CA LYS A 77 12.58 -13.66 8.43
C LYS A 77 11.41 -14.59 8.23
N TRP A 78 10.94 -14.71 6.99
CA TRP A 78 9.77 -15.54 6.69
C TRP A 78 9.96 -16.35 5.42
N THR A 79 9.09 -17.33 5.25
CA THR A 79 8.93 -18.10 4.03
C THR A 79 7.51 -17.90 3.50
N SER A 80 7.35 -17.51 2.24
CA SER A 80 6.05 -17.19 1.67
C SER A 80 5.09 -18.37 1.74
N LYS A 81 3.93 -18.18 2.38
CA LYS A 81 2.86 -19.18 2.49
C LYS A 81 1.99 -19.19 1.23
N TYR A 82 1.81 -18.02 0.64
CA TYR A 82 0.99 -17.81 -0.55
C TYR A 82 1.82 -17.34 -1.73
N GLY A 83 1.42 -17.74 -2.93
CA GLY A 83 1.94 -17.15 -4.16
C GLY A 83 1.23 -15.84 -4.48
N SER A 84 1.93 -14.90 -5.13
CA SER A 84 1.38 -13.59 -5.49
C SER A 84 1.77 -13.13 -6.89
N LEU A 85 0.92 -12.31 -7.49
CA LEU A 85 1.23 -11.49 -8.66
C LEU A 85 1.34 -10.03 -8.21
N VAL A 86 2.48 -9.40 -8.47
CA VAL A 86 2.77 -8.05 -7.99
C VAL A 86 3.29 -7.15 -9.11
N THR A 87 3.12 -5.84 -8.95
CA THR A 87 3.83 -4.82 -9.73
C THR A 87 4.95 -4.26 -8.86
N THR A 88 6.19 -4.41 -9.33
CA THR A 88 7.37 -3.93 -8.58
C THR A 88 7.65 -2.45 -8.82
N VAL A 89 8.42 -1.85 -7.92
CA VAL A 89 9.00 -0.51 -8.08
C VAL A 89 10.52 -0.61 -7.99
N TYR A 90 11.21 -0.09 -9.01
CA TYR A 90 12.67 -0.07 -9.17
C TYR A 90 13.34 -1.45 -9.06
N GLY A 91 12.60 -2.53 -9.32
CA GLY A 91 13.08 -3.90 -9.10
C GLY A 91 13.33 -4.26 -7.63
N LEU A 92 12.86 -3.45 -6.67
CA LEU A 92 13.09 -3.65 -5.24
C LEU A 92 11.96 -4.47 -4.60
N GLY A 93 10.76 -3.89 -4.56
CA GLY A 93 9.64 -4.41 -3.79
C GLY A 93 8.30 -4.17 -4.48
N ALA A 94 7.25 -4.80 -3.96
CA ALA A 94 5.90 -4.71 -4.48
C ALA A 94 5.26 -3.36 -4.11
N ALA A 95 4.81 -2.59 -5.09
CA ALA A 95 3.94 -1.44 -4.86
C ALA A 95 2.47 -1.81 -4.88
N ASP A 96 2.09 -2.80 -5.69
CA ASP A 96 0.76 -3.37 -5.72
C ASP A 96 0.84 -4.88 -5.92
N GLY A 97 -0.21 -5.59 -5.55
CA GLY A 97 -0.40 -6.96 -5.99
C GLY A 97 -1.54 -7.66 -5.29
N MET A 98 -1.78 -8.90 -5.69
CA MET A 98 -2.71 -9.80 -5.04
C MET A 98 -2.09 -11.18 -4.88
N ASN A 99 -2.43 -11.85 -3.78
CA ASN A 99 -2.07 -13.24 -3.58
C ASN A 99 -3.18 -14.17 -4.08
N GLU A 100 -2.85 -15.45 -4.18
CA GLU A 100 -3.77 -16.51 -4.61
C GLU A 100 -4.97 -16.77 -3.67
N ARG A 101 -5.04 -16.08 -2.52
CA ARG A 101 -6.19 -16.09 -1.61
C ARG A 101 -7.16 -14.94 -1.86
N GLY A 102 -6.77 -14.00 -2.74
CA GLY A 102 -7.54 -12.81 -3.04
C GLY A 102 -7.31 -11.65 -2.07
N LEU A 103 -6.30 -11.73 -1.18
CA LEU A 103 -5.80 -10.57 -0.47
C LEU A 103 -4.96 -9.74 -1.44
N ALA A 104 -5.27 -8.45 -1.52
CA ALA A 104 -4.55 -7.48 -2.32
C ALA A 104 -4.02 -6.34 -1.46
N VAL A 105 -2.90 -5.76 -1.90
CA VAL A 105 -2.18 -4.70 -1.20
C VAL A 105 -1.79 -3.60 -2.16
N HIS A 106 -1.76 -2.37 -1.64
CA HIS A 106 -1.44 -1.17 -2.38
C HIS A 106 -0.62 -0.23 -1.49
N MET A 107 0.60 0.08 -1.92
CA MET A 107 1.51 1.02 -1.27
C MET A 107 1.32 2.39 -1.93
N LEU A 108 0.67 3.32 -1.23
CA LEU A 108 0.42 4.67 -1.75
C LEU A 108 1.24 5.68 -0.96
N TYR A 109 1.74 6.70 -1.66
CA TYR A 109 2.56 7.73 -1.04
C TYR A 109 1.77 8.56 -0.04
N LEU A 110 2.35 8.78 1.15
CA LEU A 110 1.78 9.62 2.19
C LEU A 110 2.90 10.48 2.79
N ASN A 111 2.90 11.79 2.48
CA ASN A 111 3.94 12.69 2.95
C ASN A 111 4.08 12.73 4.49
N ALA A 112 2.98 12.51 5.21
CA ALA A 112 2.94 12.49 6.67
C ALA A 112 3.40 11.17 7.30
N ALA A 113 3.71 10.14 6.50
CA ALA A 113 4.12 8.84 7.03
C ALA A 113 5.43 8.94 7.83
N ASP A 114 5.39 8.45 9.06
CA ASP A 114 6.51 8.35 9.98
C ASP A 114 6.45 7.01 10.73
N PHE A 115 7.29 6.05 10.33
CA PHE A 115 7.42 4.74 10.97
C PHE A 115 8.08 4.78 12.36
N GLY A 116 8.53 5.96 12.80
CA GLY A 116 9.15 6.19 14.10
C GLY A 116 10.61 5.70 14.15
N GLN A 117 11.21 5.86 15.33
CA GLN A 117 12.53 5.32 15.59
C GLN A 117 12.48 3.80 15.66
N ARG A 118 13.50 3.13 15.11
CA ARG A 118 13.62 1.67 15.13
C ARG A 118 13.65 1.15 16.58
N ASP A 119 12.70 0.30 16.96
CA ASP A 119 12.68 -0.42 18.25
C ASP A 119 13.13 -1.88 18.04
N PRO A 120 14.38 -2.24 18.39
CA PRO A 120 14.93 -3.57 18.14
C PRO A 120 14.18 -4.71 18.85
N LYS A 121 13.24 -4.42 19.78
CA LYS A 121 12.37 -5.42 20.40
C LYS A 121 11.30 -5.97 19.45
N LEU A 122 10.92 -5.20 18.44
CA LEU A 122 10.00 -5.64 17.39
C LEU A 122 10.79 -6.15 16.18
N PRO A 123 10.37 -7.25 15.53
CA PRO A 123 10.92 -7.65 14.25
C PRO A 123 10.75 -6.55 13.20
N GLY A 124 11.80 -6.30 12.42
CA GLY A 124 11.84 -5.23 11.44
C GLY A 124 11.59 -5.73 10.01
N VAL A 125 10.79 -4.98 9.24
CA VAL A 125 10.56 -5.22 7.80
C VAL A 125 10.79 -3.93 7.04
N GLN A 126 11.69 -3.89 6.08
CA GLN A 126 11.86 -2.73 5.19
C GLN A 126 10.53 -2.34 4.53
N ALA A 127 10.24 -1.04 4.43
CA ALA A 127 8.98 -0.55 3.86
C ALA A 127 8.74 -1.04 2.42
N GLY A 128 9.81 -1.31 1.65
CA GLY A 128 9.71 -1.92 0.32
C GLY A 128 9.21 -3.37 0.31
N LEU A 129 9.29 -4.09 1.44
CA LEU A 129 8.78 -5.44 1.62
C LEU A 129 7.50 -5.50 2.44
N TRP A 130 6.99 -4.37 2.93
CA TRP A 130 5.87 -4.33 3.87
C TRP A 130 4.58 -4.91 3.27
N GLY A 131 4.22 -4.50 2.04
CA GLY A 131 3.12 -5.09 1.30
C GLY A 131 3.35 -6.56 0.94
N GLN A 132 4.59 -6.93 0.57
CA GLN A 132 4.93 -8.32 0.25
C GLN A 132 4.80 -9.23 1.47
N TYR A 133 5.19 -8.77 2.66
CA TYR A 133 5.02 -9.51 3.91
C TYR A 133 3.55 -9.83 4.19
N ALA A 134 2.63 -8.90 3.91
CA ALA A 134 1.20 -9.15 4.02
C ALA A 134 0.72 -10.19 2.99
N LEU A 135 1.07 -10.02 1.71
CA LEU A 135 0.71 -10.95 0.64
C LEU A 135 1.22 -12.37 0.89
N ASP A 136 2.42 -12.49 1.43
CA ASP A 136 3.08 -13.77 1.68
C ASP A 136 2.46 -14.55 2.84
N ASN A 137 1.92 -13.85 3.85
CA ASN A 137 1.60 -14.45 5.15
C ASN A 137 0.11 -14.44 5.54
N ALA A 138 -0.74 -13.69 4.84
CA ALA A 138 -2.16 -13.56 5.18
C ALA A 138 -3.11 -13.89 4.01
N ALA A 139 -4.26 -14.48 4.33
CA ALA A 139 -5.34 -14.75 3.37
C ALA A 139 -6.48 -13.73 3.43
N THR A 140 -6.59 -12.98 4.53
CA THR A 140 -7.68 -12.02 4.81
C THR A 140 -7.12 -10.73 5.39
N VAL A 141 -7.90 -9.66 5.37
CA VAL A 141 -7.54 -8.36 5.98
C VAL A 141 -7.26 -8.52 7.47
N ALA A 142 -8.09 -9.27 8.20
CA ALA A 142 -7.90 -9.53 9.62
C ALA A 142 -6.56 -10.25 9.91
N GLU A 143 -6.23 -11.30 9.16
CA GLU A 143 -4.93 -11.99 9.30
C GLU A 143 -3.76 -11.06 8.97
N ALA A 144 -3.91 -10.19 7.96
CA ALA A 144 -2.88 -9.23 7.58
C ALA A 144 -2.64 -8.23 8.72
N LEU A 145 -3.69 -7.65 9.30
CA LEU A 145 -3.58 -6.75 10.45
C LEU A 145 -2.90 -7.44 11.65
N ASP A 146 -3.32 -8.66 11.99
CA ASP A 146 -2.72 -9.43 13.09
C ASP A 146 -1.22 -9.69 12.91
N ASN A 147 -0.75 -9.83 11.67
CA ASN A 147 0.67 -10.02 11.36
C ASN A 147 1.43 -8.70 11.33
N LEU A 148 0.87 -7.68 10.66
CA LEU A 148 1.51 -6.38 10.46
C LEU A 148 1.66 -5.60 11.77
N MET A 149 0.77 -5.78 12.74
CA MET A 149 0.87 -5.15 14.07
C MET A 149 1.94 -5.77 14.97
N LYS A 150 2.56 -6.89 14.57
CA LYS A 150 3.65 -7.54 15.31
C LYS A 150 5.04 -7.14 14.83
N ILE A 151 5.13 -6.44 13.69
CA ILE A 151 6.39 -6.00 13.09
C ILE A 151 6.46 -4.47 13.07
N GLN A 152 7.66 -3.93 12.88
CA GLN A 152 7.87 -2.51 12.63
C GLN A 152 8.37 -2.30 11.20
N PRO A 153 7.69 -1.49 10.37
CA PRO A 153 8.24 -1.06 9.09
C PRO A 153 9.51 -0.23 9.29
N ILE A 154 10.54 -0.48 8.49
CA ILE A 154 11.80 0.28 8.50
C ILE A 154 11.81 1.20 7.30
N ALA A 155 12.00 2.51 7.53
CA ALA A 155 12.09 3.50 6.48
C ALA A 155 13.27 3.20 5.53
N ILE A 156 13.04 3.34 4.23
CA ILE A 156 14.04 3.15 3.19
C ILE A 156 13.96 4.31 2.18
N GLU A 157 15.04 4.48 1.43
CA GLU A 157 15.12 5.45 0.33
C GLU A 157 15.60 4.74 -0.94
N ALA A 158 14.98 5.05 -2.06
CA ALA A 158 15.41 4.60 -3.37
C ALA A 158 15.36 5.78 -4.34
N HIS A 159 16.41 5.96 -5.14
CA HIS A 159 16.48 7.02 -6.15
C HIS A 159 16.26 8.44 -5.56
N GLY A 160 16.67 8.70 -4.32
CA GLY A 160 16.45 10.00 -3.67
C GLY A 160 15.01 10.20 -3.14
N HIS A 161 14.17 9.16 -3.20
CA HIS A 161 12.80 9.20 -2.73
C HIS A 161 12.61 8.27 -1.53
N LYS A 162 12.14 8.85 -0.42
CA LYS A 162 11.76 8.07 0.77
C LYS A 162 10.51 7.26 0.47
N ALA A 163 10.49 6.01 0.92
CA ALA A 163 9.29 5.17 0.91
C ALA A 163 8.32 5.59 2.04
N ASN A 164 7.90 6.86 2.03
CA ASN A 164 6.87 7.38 2.91
C ASN A 164 5.51 6.97 2.34
N VAL A 165 4.99 5.86 2.84
CA VAL A 165 3.81 5.18 2.27
C VAL A 165 2.84 4.77 3.37
N HIS A 166 1.56 4.76 3.05
CA HIS A 166 0.58 3.96 3.77
C HIS A 166 0.23 2.69 2.98
N LEU A 167 -0.25 1.68 3.68
CA LEU A 167 -0.63 0.39 3.10
C LEU A 167 -2.15 0.27 3.11
N ALA A 168 -2.76 0.25 1.93
CA ALA A 168 -4.16 -0.12 1.78
C ALA A 168 -4.26 -1.59 1.37
N LEU A 169 -5.26 -2.29 1.90
CA LEU A 169 -5.51 -3.70 1.60
C LEU A 169 -7.00 -4.02 1.53
N GLU A 170 -7.33 -5.06 0.79
CA GLU A 170 -8.65 -5.69 0.73
C GLU A 170 -8.53 -7.18 0.50
N ASP A 171 -9.59 -7.91 0.84
CA ASP A 171 -9.68 -9.35 0.56
C ASP A 171 -10.90 -9.73 -0.28
N ALA A 172 -10.95 -11.01 -0.66
CA ALA A 172 -12.01 -11.58 -1.47
C ALA A 172 -13.41 -11.51 -0.81
N GLY A 173 -13.48 -11.30 0.51
CA GLY A 173 -14.72 -11.07 1.25
C GLY A 173 -15.24 -9.65 1.14
N GLY A 174 -14.43 -8.72 0.63
CA GLY A 174 -14.77 -7.31 0.47
C GLY A 174 -14.44 -6.45 1.69
N ASP A 175 -13.76 -7.03 2.70
CA ASP A 175 -13.21 -6.25 3.81
C ASP A 175 -12.04 -5.38 3.30
N SER A 176 -11.79 -4.25 3.96
CA SER A 176 -10.70 -3.35 3.61
C SER A 176 -10.18 -2.59 4.81
N ALA A 177 -8.86 -2.42 4.85
CA ALA A 177 -8.18 -1.60 5.84
C ALA A 177 -7.13 -0.72 5.18
N ILE A 178 -6.76 0.36 5.88
CA ILE A 178 -5.60 1.19 5.56
C ILE A 178 -4.76 1.25 6.83
N ILE A 179 -3.45 1.11 6.70
CA ILE A 179 -2.51 1.28 7.81
C ILE A 179 -1.63 2.48 7.51
N GLU A 180 -1.73 3.51 8.34
CA GLU A 180 -0.90 4.71 8.30
C GLU A 180 -0.01 4.74 9.54
N TYR A 181 1.25 5.13 9.37
CA TYR A 181 2.11 5.39 10.51
C TYR A 181 2.24 6.89 10.69
N ILE A 182 1.72 7.42 11.80
CA ILE A 182 1.70 8.85 12.13
C ILE A 182 2.36 9.03 13.51
N ASP A 183 3.31 9.96 13.61
CA ASP A 183 4.10 10.20 14.83
C ASP A 183 4.70 8.90 15.42
N GLY A 184 5.17 8.00 14.54
CA GLY A 184 5.78 6.73 14.91
C GLY A 184 4.81 5.64 15.38
N LYS A 185 3.50 5.79 15.16
CA LYS A 185 2.48 4.83 15.61
C LYS A 185 1.56 4.40 14.48
N PRO A 186 1.16 3.11 14.41
CA PRO A 186 0.17 2.66 13.46
C PRO A 186 -1.23 3.21 13.82
N VAL A 187 -1.95 3.62 12.80
CA VAL A 187 -3.37 3.97 12.78
C VAL A 187 -4.02 3.10 11.72
N VAL A 188 -5.13 2.43 12.09
CA VAL A 188 -5.92 1.55 11.22
C VAL A 188 -7.34 2.09 11.12
#